data_AF-A0A0K8P8Q0-F1
#
_entry.id   AF-A0A0K8P8Q0-F1
#
_cell.length_a   1.000
_cell.length_b   1.000
_cell.length_c   1.000
_cell.angle_alpha   90.00
_cell.angle_beta   90.00
_cell.angle_gamma   90.00
#
_symmetry.space_group_name_H-M   'P 1'
#
loop_
_entity.id
_entity.type
_entity.pdbx_description
1 polymer ?
#
loop_
_entity_poly.entity_id
_entity_poly.type
_entity_poly.pdbx_seq_one_letter_code
_entity_poly.pdbx_strand_id
1 'polypeptide(L)'
;MPEPESLPPLPAHAPVPRAATAAAPARRRLQLAWLATVVLAVPAAAVGWAMALAAAGLPARPPATLGALAWMVVLVPLLEECAFRGGLQPLLARQAALAGRSWAGVTAANALTSVAFAALHLVNRSPAQALAVLPASLLFGRACEDAGGRLWAPVALHAWSNACLAAALHLAAR
;
A
#
# COMPACT_ATOMS: atom_id res chain seq x y z
N MET A 1 10.61 -68.91 -1.89
CA MET A 1 10.58 -67.59 -2.56
C MET A 1 9.35 -66.86 -2.07
N PRO A 2 9.47 -65.73 -1.37
CA PRO A 2 8.31 -64.94 -0.96
C PRO A 2 7.77 -64.15 -2.16
N GLU A 3 6.44 -64.08 -2.31
CA GLU A 3 5.79 -63.29 -3.36
C GLU A 3 5.99 -61.78 -3.13
N PRO A 4 6.08 -60.97 -4.21
CA PRO A 4 6.20 -59.53 -4.09
C PRO A 4 4.91 -58.92 -3.57
N GLU A 5 4.98 -58.29 -2.40
CA GLU A 5 3.93 -57.51 -1.76
C GLU A 5 3.48 -56.38 -2.71
N SER A 6 2.22 -56.45 -3.17
CA SER A 6 1.66 -55.47 -4.09
C SER A 6 1.45 -54.13 -3.39
N LEU A 7 2.12 -53.08 -3.89
CA LEU A 7 1.97 -51.73 -3.37
C LEU A 7 0.52 -51.26 -3.48
N PRO A 8 -0.04 -50.60 -2.44
CA PRO A 8 -1.39 -50.07 -2.49
C PRO A 8 -1.50 -49.00 -3.59
N PRO A 9 -2.66 -48.91 -4.27
CA PRO A 9 -2.87 -47.93 -5.32
C PRO A 9 -2.74 -46.51 -4.76
N LEU A 10 -2.02 -45.65 -5.49
CA LEU A 10 -1.88 -44.24 -5.15
C LEU A 10 -3.27 -43.59 -5.04
N PRO A 11 -3.53 -42.76 -4.01
CA PRO A 11 -4.81 -42.10 -3.85
C PRO A 11 -5.10 -41.24 -5.07
N ALA A 12 -6.30 -41.39 -5.63
CA ALA A 12 -6.78 -40.59 -6.75
C ALA A 12 -6.66 -39.09 -6.41
N HIS A 13 -6.00 -38.32 -7.27
CA HIS A 13 -5.91 -36.87 -7.14
C HIS A 13 -7.32 -36.29 -7.00
N ALA A 14 -7.64 -35.79 -5.80
CA ALA A 14 -8.91 -35.13 -5.56
C ALA A 14 -9.08 -33.97 -6.56
N PRO A 15 -10.23 -33.86 -7.26
CA PRO A 15 -10.43 -32.79 -8.22
C PRO A 15 -10.36 -31.44 -7.51
N VAL A 16 -9.53 -30.53 -8.03
CA VAL A 16 -9.45 -29.14 -7.57
C VAL A 16 -10.86 -28.54 -7.65
N PRO A 17 -11.42 -27.98 -6.56
CA PRO A 17 -12.80 -27.54 -6.54
C PRO A 17 -13.06 -26.43 -7.57
N ARG A 18 -13.92 -26.71 -8.56
CA ARG A 18 -14.35 -25.82 -9.66
C ARG A 18 -14.90 -24.45 -9.21
N ALA A 19 -15.26 -24.30 -7.94
CA ALA A 19 -15.75 -23.03 -7.38
C ALA A 19 -14.66 -21.94 -7.29
N ALA A 20 -13.39 -22.32 -7.10
CA ALA A 20 -12.29 -21.36 -6.96
C ALA A 20 -11.96 -20.62 -8.28
N THR A 21 -12.25 -21.22 -9.44
CA THR A 21 -11.93 -20.66 -10.76
C THR A 21 -13.00 -19.70 -11.28
N ALA A 22 -14.27 -19.90 -10.93
CA ALA A 22 -15.37 -19.03 -11.38
C ALA A 22 -15.38 -17.64 -10.71
N ALA A 23 -14.82 -17.51 -9.50
CA ALA A 23 -14.78 -16.25 -8.75
C ALA A 23 -13.62 -15.31 -9.17
N ALA A 24 -12.63 -15.81 -9.91
CA ALA A 24 -11.44 -15.06 -10.29
C ALA A 24 -11.71 -13.81 -11.16
N PRO A 25 -12.62 -13.85 -12.17
CA PRO A 25 -12.92 -12.68 -12.99
C PRO A 25 -13.63 -11.57 -12.19
N ALA A 26 -14.56 -11.94 -11.30
CA ALA A 26 -15.29 -10.99 -10.46
C ALA A 26 -14.35 -10.29 -9.46
N ARG A 27 -13.47 -11.06 -8.80
CA ARG A 27 -12.45 -10.52 -7.88
C ARG A 27 -11.50 -9.56 -8.60
N ARG A 28 -11.04 -9.91 -9.80
CA ARG A 28 -10.18 -9.05 -10.61
C ARG A 28 -10.87 -7.74 -11.00
N ARG A 29 -12.16 -7.79 -11.40
CA ARG A 29 -12.95 -6.58 -11.71
C ARG A 29 -13.07 -5.67 -10.50
N LEU A 30 -13.37 -6.23 -9.32
CA LEU A 30 -13.47 -5.45 -8.09
C LEU A 30 -12.12 -4.82 -7.70
N GLN A 31 -11.02 -5.55 -7.84
CA GLN A 31 -9.67 -5.03 -7.60
C GLN A 31 -9.32 -3.88 -8.55
N LEU A 32 -9.62 -4.02 -9.84
CA LEU A 32 -9.40 -2.96 -10.83
C LEU A 32 -10.28 -1.73 -10.55
N ALA A 33 -11.55 -1.94 -10.19
CA ALA A 33 -12.44 -0.85 -9.81
C ALA A 33 -11.94 -0.13 -8.55
N TRP A 34 -11.50 -0.86 -7.53
CA TRP A 34 -10.90 -0.28 -6.32
C TRP A 34 -9.64 0.53 -6.65
N LEU A 35 -8.71 -0.03 -7.44
CA LEU A 35 -7.50 0.68 -7.88
C LEU A 35 -7.84 1.94 -8.65
N ALA A 36 -8.79 1.89 -9.58
CA ALA A 36 -9.23 3.05 -10.35
C ALA A 36 -9.80 4.13 -9.43
N THR A 37 -10.68 3.76 -8.49
CA THR A 37 -11.24 4.69 -7.50
C THR A 37 -10.13 5.35 -6.68
N VAL A 38 -9.15 4.58 -6.20
CA VAL A 38 -8.03 5.10 -5.40
C VAL A 38 -7.19 6.07 -6.23
N VAL A 39 -6.78 5.68 -7.44
CA VAL A 39 -5.95 6.51 -8.33
C VAL A 39 -6.65 7.83 -8.66
N LEU A 40 -7.96 7.81 -8.88
CA LEU A 40 -8.77 9.00 -9.17
C LEU A 40 -9.06 9.85 -7.92
N ALA A 41 -9.16 9.25 -6.73
CA ALA A 41 -9.40 9.97 -5.48
C ALA A 41 -8.15 10.69 -4.94
N VAL A 42 -6.95 10.16 -5.22
CA VAL A 42 -5.67 10.73 -4.75
C VAL A 42 -5.47 12.20 -5.18
N PRO A 43 -5.70 12.61 -6.44
CA PRO A 43 -5.64 14.00 -6.84
C PRO A 43 -6.56 14.92 -6.02
N ALA A 44 -7.80 14.51 -5.81
CA ALA A 44 -8.77 15.30 -5.04
C ALA A 44 -8.34 15.45 -3.57
N ALA A 45 -7.85 14.36 -2.96
CA ALA A 45 -7.30 14.40 -1.61
C ALA A 45 -6.06 15.31 -1.51
N ALA A 46 -5.16 15.26 -2.51
CA ALA A 46 -3.97 16.11 -2.57
C ALA A 46 -4.33 17.60 -2.67
N VAL A 47 -5.30 17.95 -3.52
CA VAL A 47 -5.82 19.33 -3.63
C VAL A 47 -6.47 19.78 -2.33
N GLY A 48 -7.37 18.97 -1.75
CA GLY A 48 -8.03 19.31 -0.49
C GLY A 48 -7.03 19.52 0.66
N TRP A 49 -5.98 18.70 0.72
CA TRP A 49 -4.92 18.85 1.71
C TRP A 49 -4.10 20.13 1.49
N ALA A 50 -3.70 20.43 0.25
CA ALA A 50 -2.98 21.68 -0.06
C ALA A 50 -3.80 22.92 0.31
N MET A 51 -5.10 22.92 0.00
CA MET A 51 -6.04 23.98 0.40
C MET A 51 -6.17 24.10 1.92
N ALA A 52 -6.23 22.98 2.64
CA ALA A 52 -6.30 22.99 4.10
C ALA A 52 -5.04 23.58 4.75
N LEU A 53 -3.85 23.25 4.22
CA LEU A 53 -2.59 23.85 4.68
C LEU A 53 -2.57 25.36 4.45
N ALA A 54 -2.98 25.81 3.26
CA ALA A 54 -3.06 27.23 2.91
C ALA A 54 -4.05 27.98 3.83
N ALA A 55 -5.24 27.42 4.04
CA ALA A 55 -6.25 28.00 4.93
C ALA A 55 -5.79 28.07 6.40
N ALA A 56 -4.97 27.11 6.83
CA ALA A 56 -4.38 27.09 8.18
C ALA A 56 -3.13 27.97 8.32
N GLY A 57 -2.69 28.66 7.25
CA GLY A 57 -1.46 29.45 7.24
C GLY A 57 -0.18 28.62 7.46
N LEU A 58 -0.26 27.30 7.26
CA LEU A 58 0.86 26.39 7.46
C LEU A 58 1.79 26.42 6.24
N PRO A 59 3.12 26.42 6.44
CA PRO A 59 4.06 26.46 5.34
C PRO A 59 3.94 25.22 4.47
N ALA A 60 3.61 25.42 3.19
CA ALA A 60 3.44 24.37 2.21
C ALA A 60 4.30 24.71 0.98
N ARG A 61 5.57 24.33 1.03
CA ARG A 61 6.53 24.66 -0.03
C ARG A 61 6.56 23.54 -1.08
N PRO A 62 6.22 23.81 -2.35
CA PRO A 62 6.41 22.84 -3.41
C PRO A 62 7.91 22.56 -3.65
N PRO A 63 8.27 21.40 -4.23
CA PRO A 63 9.65 21.12 -4.62
C PRO A 63 10.13 22.12 -5.67
N ALA A 64 11.20 22.87 -5.37
CA ALA A 64 11.65 23.99 -6.20
C ALA A 64 12.56 23.60 -7.38
N THR A 65 13.06 22.36 -7.41
CA THR A 65 13.99 21.88 -8.44
C THR A 65 13.56 20.50 -8.96
N LEU A 66 14.01 20.15 -10.16
CA LEU A 66 13.83 18.78 -10.71
C LEU A 66 14.44 17.71 -9.80
N GLY A 67 15.58 18.01 -9.16
CA GLY A 67 16.21 17.12 -8.19
C GLY A 67 15.34 16.89 -6.95
N ALA A 68 14.75 17.94 -6.39
CA ALA A 68 13.83 17.83 -5.26
C ALA A 68 12.55 17.08 -5.63
N LEU A 69 12.04 17.29 -6.84
CA LEU A 69 10.88 16.56 -7.35
C LEU A 69 11.20 15.06 -7.53
N ALA A 70 12.34 14.73 -8.15
CA ALA A 70 12.78 13.35 -8.33
C ALA A 70 13.03 12.65 -6.98
N TRP A 71 13.61 13.36 -6.01
CA TRP A 71 13.77 12.87 -4.65
C TRP A 71 12.42 12.53 -4.01
N MET A 72 11.46 13.45 -4.07
CA MET A 72 10.14 13.29 -3.46
C MET A 72 9.26 12.23 -4.15
N VAL A 73 9.31 12.13 -5.48
CA VAL A 73 8.39 11.28 -6.27
C VAL A 73 8.96 9.90 -6.56
N VAL A 74 10.28 9.75 -6.64
CA VAL A 74 10.92 8.50 -7.05
C VAL A 74 11.72 7.88 -5.91
N LEU A 75 12.73 8.59 -5.41
CA LEU A 75 13.71 8.00 -4.50
C LEU A 75 13.12 7.74 -3.11
N VAL A 76 12.44 8.72 -2.50
CA VAL A 76 11.83 8.55 -1.18
C VAL A 76 10.77 7.44 -1.18
N PRO A 77 9.78 7.41 -2.10
CA PRO A 77 8.80 6.33 -2.16
C PRO A 77 9.44 4.95 -2.32
N LEU A 78 10.48 4.83 -3.15
CA LEU A 78 11.19 3.56 -3.31
C LEU A 78 11.85 3.11 -2.00
N LEU A 79 12.57 4.00 -1.32
CA LEU A 79 13.26 3.68 -0.07
C LEU A 79 12.27 3.35 1.05
N GLU A 80 11.22 4.16 1.19
CA GLU A 80 10.21 3.97 2.21
C GLU A 80 9.43 2.68 2.00
N GLU A 81 8.92 2.40 0.81
CA GLU A 81 8.17 1.15 0.58
C GLU A 81 9.07 -0.08 0.67
N CYS A 82 10.36 0.00 0.32
CA CYS A 82 11.33 -1.07 0.60
C CYS A 82 11.46 -1.35 2.10
N ALA A 83 11.59 -0.31 2.92
CA ALA A 83 11.71 -0.46 4.38
C ALA A 83 10.41 -0.97 5.02
N PHE A 84 9.28 -0.35 4.69
CA PHE A 84 8.01 -0.60 5.35
C PHE A 84 7.25 -1.79 4.76
N ARG A 85 7.16 -1.93 3.42
CA ARG A 85 6.44 -3.03 2.77
C ARG A 85 7.32 -4.22 2.43
N GLY A 86 8.59 -3.97 2.14
CA GLY A 86 9.57 -5.03 1.92
C GLY A 86 10.13 -5.61 3.24
N GLY A 87 10.21 -4.78 4.28
CA GLY A 87 10.74 -5.17 5.59
C GLY A 87 9.68 -5.35 6.67
N LEU A 88 9.17 -4.24 7.21
CA LEU A 88 8.37 -4.25 8.45
C LEU A 88 7.04 -5.01 8.31
N GLN A 89 6.26 -4.76 7.26
CA GLN A 89 4.96 -5.40 7.08
C GLN A 89 5.07 -6.93 6.95
N PRO A 90 5.98 -7.50 6.14
CA PRO A 90 6.23 -8.94 6.13
C PRO A 90 6.69 -9.49 7.49
N LEU A 91 7.55 -8.76 8.21
CA LEU A 91 8.00 -9.17 9.55
C LEU A 91 6.82 -9.28 10.53
N LEU A 92 5.90 -8.31 10.49
CA LEU A 92 4.68 -8.30 11.30
C LEU A 92 3.68 -9.37 10.84
N ALA A 93 3.55 -9.60 9.53
CA ALA A 93 2.64 -10.60 8.98
C ALA A 93 3.03 -12.04 9.35
N ARG A 94 4.32 -12.29 9.62
CA ARG A 94 4.84 -13.58 10.10
C ARG A 94 4.60 -13.82 11.61
N GLN A 95 4.19 -12.81 12.36
CA GLN A 95 3.92 -12.97 13.79
C GLN A 95 2.62 -13.75 13.99
N ALA A 96 2.66 -14.88 14.69
CA ALA A 96 1.50 -15.74 14.93
C ALA A 96 0.32 -14.97 15.58
N ALA A 97 0.60 -14.02 16.47
CA ALA A 97 -0.42 -13.21 17.14
C ALA A 97 -1.15 -12.21 16.20
N LEU A 98 -0.61 -11.96 15.00
CA LEU A 98 -1.12 -11.04 14.00
C LEU A 98 -1.62 -11.76 12.74
N ALA A 99 -1.16 -12.99 12.51
CA ALA A 99 -1.50 -13.79 11.35
C ALA A 99 -3.04 -13.97 11.22
N GLY A 100 -3.57 -13.71 10.03
CA GLY A 100 -5.00 -13.84 9.73
C GLY A 100 -5.91 -12.75 10.35
N ARG A 101 -5.39 -11.86 11.22
CA ARG A 101 -6.18 -10.77 11.80
C ARG A 101 -6.39 -9.68 10.78
N SER A 102 -7.65 -9.42 10.44
CA SER A 102 -8.05 -8.33 9.58
C SER A 102 -9.39 -7.73 10.03
N TRP A 103 -9.57 -6.44 9.76
CA TRP A 103 -10.83 -5.73 10.00
C TRP A 103 -11.12 -4.84 8.80
N ALA A 104 -12.33 -4.94 8.24
CA ALA A 104 -12.75 -4.22 7.03
C ALA A 104 -11.76 -4.34 5.85
N GLY A 105 -11.04 -5.47 5.73
CA GLY A 105 -10.04 -5.69 4.68
C GLY A 105 -8.69 -5.01 4.92
N VAL A 106 -8.43 -4.50 6.12
CA VAL A 106 -7.11 -4.03 6.58
C VAL A 106 -6.52 -5.09 7.49
N THR A 107 -5.33 -5.60 7.17
CA THR A 107 -4.63 -6.57 8.02
C THR A 107 -3.98 -5.87 9.22
N ALA A 108 -3.79 -6.62 10.32
CA ALA A 108 -3.06 -6.09 11.47
C ALA A 108 -1.62 -5.66 11.13
N ALA A 109 -0.96 -6.40 10.23
CA ALA A 109 0.37 -6.05 9.74
C ALA A 109 0.38 -4.72 8.98
N ASN A 110 -0.59 -4.49 8.08
CA ASN A 110 -0.73 -3.22 7.37
C ASN A 110 -1.05 -2.06 8.32
N ALA A 111 -1.97 -2.26 9.27
CA ALA A 111 -2.34 -1.25 10.25
C ALA A 111 -1.13 -0.80 11.09
N LEU A 112 -0.40 -1.75 11.69
CA LEU A 112 0.78 -1.46 12.52
C LEU A 112 1.93 -0.86 11.71
N THR A 113 2.17 -1.35 10.48
CA THR A 113 3.16 -0.74 9.58
C THR A 113 2.78 0.70 9.25
N SER A 114 1.50 0.98 9.06
CA SER A 114 1.02 2.33 8.76
C SER A 114 1.16 3.28 9.94
N VAL A 115 0.92 2.80 11.16
CA VAL A 115 1.21 3.57 12.38
C VAL A 115 2.70 3.87 12.50
N ALA A 116 3.58 2.89 12.25
CA ALA A 116 5.02 3.11 12.28
C ALA A 116 5.49 4.11 11.20
N PHE A 117 4.94 4.01 9.99
CA PHE A 117 5.21 4.93 8.88
C PHE A 117 4.81 6.37 9.23
N ALA A 118 3.60 6.55 9.78
CA ALA A 118 3.13 7.85 10.24
C ALA A 118 3.95 8.39 11.42
N ALA A 119 4.36 7.54 12.35
CA ALA A 119 5.21 7.94 13.48
C ALA A 119 6.58 8.45 13.00
N LEU A 120 7.18 7.84 11.98
CA LEU A 120 8.44 8.32 11.41
C LEU A 120 8.32 9.73 10.81
N HIS A 121 7.13 10.09 10.30
CA HIS A 121 6.88 11.43 9.77
C HIS A 121 6.91 12.52 10.86
N LEU A 122 6.69 12.19 12.14
CA LEU A 122 6.79 13.15 13.24
C LEU A 122 8.20 13.73 13.42
N VAL A 123 9.24 13.09 12.88
CA VAL A 123 10.62 13.61 12.92
C VAL A 123 10.74 14.95 12.21
N ASN A 124 9.99 15.15 11.12
CA ASN A 124 10.13 16.32 10.24
C ASN A 124 8.81 17.03 9.94
N ARG A 125 7.68 16.54 10.47
CA ARG A 125 6.33 17.02 10.15
C ARG A 125 5.52 17.26 11.41
N SER A 126 4.51 18.12 11.31
CA SER A 126 3.57 18.34 12.41
C SER A 126 2.73 17.08 12.69
N PRO A 127 2.15 16.94 13.90
CA PRO A 127 1.25 15.83 14.20
C PRO A 127 0.08 15.70 13.22
N ALA A 128 -0.49 16.83 12.77
CA ALA A 128 -1.56 16.83 11.78
C ALA A 128 -1.10 16.26 10.42
N GLN A 129 0.11 16.62 9.98
CA GLN A 129 0.70 16.09 8.76
C GLN A 129 1.03 14.60 8.87
N ALA A 130 1.55 14.15 10.02
CA ALA A 130 1.82 12.73 10.27
C ALA A 130 0.52 11.90 10.30
N LEU A 131 -0.56 12.41 10.88
CA LEU A 131 -1.86 11.74 10.85
C LEU A 131 -2.45 11.69 9.44
N ALA A 132 -2.24 12.73 8.63
CA ALA A 132 -2.73 12.78 7.25
C ALA A 132 -2.09 11.72 6.34
N VAL A 133 -0.90 11.19 6.67
CA VAL A 133 -0.29 10.10 5.88
C VAL A 133 -0.84 8.71 6.20
N LEU A 134 -1.57 8.53 7.31
CA LEU A 134 -2.13 7.23 7.69
C LEU A 134 -3.05 6.62 6.62
N PRO A 135 -4.05 7.34 6.07
CA PRO A 135 -4.92 6.78 5.04
C PRO A 135 -4.14 6.37 3.79
N ALA A 136 -3.16 7.17 3.36
CA ALA A 136 -2.31 6.86 2.22
C ALA A 136 -1.50 5.58 2.47
N SER A 137 -0.85 5.47 3.64
CA SER A 137 -0.08 4.29 4.02
C SER A 137 -0.93 3.01 4.06
N LEU A 138 -2.17 3.09 4.56
CA LEU A 138 -3.08 1.94 4.57
C LEU A 138 -3.40 1.46 3.15
N LEU A 139 -3.59 2.40 2.20
CA LEU A 139 -3.79 2.09 0.78
C LEU A 139 -2.56 1.46 0.15
N PHE A 140 -1.36 1.95 0.46
CA PHE A 140 -0.10 1.37 -0.03
C PHE A 140 0.08 -0.07 0.47
N GLY A 141 -0.13 -0.30 1.77
CA GLY A 141 -0.04 -1.63 2.35
C GLY A 141 -1.06 -2.60 1.77
N ARG A 142 -2.29 -2.13 1.49
CA ARG A 142 -3.32 -2.92 0.82
C ARG A 142 -2.95 -3.23 -0.64
N ALA A 143 -2.44 -2.26 -1.39
CA ALA A 143 -1.97 -2.46 -2.76
C ALA A 143 -0.82 -3.47 -2.82
N CYS A 144 0.09 -3.46 -1.83
CA CYS A 144 1.15 -4.47 -1.70
C CYS A 144 0.58 -5.87 -1.49
N GLU A 145 -0.39 -6.02 -0.57
CA GLU A 145 -1.04 -7.31 -0.28
C GLU A 145 -1.82 -7.85 -1.48
N ASP A 146 -2.60 -7.00 -2.17
CA ASP A 146 -3.30 -7.37 -3.40
C ASP A 146 -2.32 -7.75 -4.52
N ALA A 147 -1.13 -7.13 -4.53
CA ALA A 147 -0.03 -7.49 -5.41
C ALA A 147 0.83 -8.67 -4.88
N GLY A 148 0.37 -9.42 -3.87
CA GLY A 148 1.09 -10.59 -3.36
C GLY A 148 2.49 -10.28 -2.82
N GLY A 149 2.68 -9.09 -2.23
CA GLY A 149 3.96 -8.63 -1.67
C GLY A 149 4.90 -7.97 -2.68
N ARG A 150 4.49 -7.79 -3.95
CA ARG A 150 5.33 -7.14 -4.96
C ARG A 150 5.36 -5.63 -4.74
N LEU A 151 6.57 -5.08 -4.57
CA LEU A 151 6.78 -3.68 -4.23
C LEU A 151 6.43 -2.67 -5.34
N TRP A 152 6.32 -3.09 -6.59
CA TRP A 152 5.97 -2.16 -7.68
C TRP A 152 4.63 -1.47 -7.45
N ALA A 153 3.65 -2.16 -6.85
CA ALA A 153 2.31 -1.64 -6.63
C ALA A 153 2.27 -0.51 -5.57
N PRO A 154 2.78 -0.72 -4.34
CA PRO A 154 2.86 0.36 -3.35
C PRO A 154 3.80 1.48 -3.81
N VAL A 155 4.92 1.19 -4.45
CA VAL A 155 5.86 2.21 -4.94
C VAL A 155 5.21 3.11 -5.99
N ALA A 156 4.51 2.53 -6.98
CA ALA A 156 3.83 3.31 -8.01
C ALA A 156 2.71 4.17 -7.43
N LEU A 157 1.93 3.63 -6.49
CA LEU A 157 0.84 4.37 -5.85
C LEU A 157 1.37 5.51 -4.96
N HIS A 158 2.46 5.28 -4.22
CA HIS A 158 3.12 6.30 -3.40
C HIS A 158 3.74 7.40 -4.28
N ALA A 159 4.46 7.03 -5.34
CA ALA A 159 4.99 7.99 -6.31
C ALA A 159 3.86 8.86 -6.91
N TRP A 160 2.74 8.23 -7.29
CA TRP A 160 1.55 8.95 -7.77
C TRP A 160 1.01 9.93 -6.72
N SER A 161 0.83 9.50 -5.48
CA SER A 161 0.38 10.37 -4.39
C SER A 161 1.30 11.57 -4.17
N ASN A 162 2.62 11.35 -4.17
CA ASN A 162 3.58 12.45 -4.03
C ASN A 162 3.58 13.38 -5.24
N ALA A 163 3.42 12.87 -6.46
CA ALA A 163 3.30 13.69 -7.65
C ALA A 163 2.03 14.56 -7.61
N CYS A 164 0.89 14.01 -7.22
CA CYS A 164 -0.34 14.76 -7.04
C CYS A 164 -0.21 15.83 -5.95
N LEU A 165 0.42 15.50 -4.81
CA LEU A 165 0.68 16.47 -3.76
C LEU A 165 1.61 17.59 -4.23
N ALA A 166 2.71 17.27 -4.91
CA ALA A 166 3.63 18.26 -5.45
C ALA A 166 2.92 19.20 -6.45
N ALA A 167 2.05 18.65 -7.31
CA ALA A 167 1.24 19.45 -8.24
C ALA A 167 0.24 20.35 -7.50
N ALA A 168 -0.48 19.82 -6.51
CA ALA A 168 -1.44 20.58 -5.71
C ALA A 168 -0.77 21.73 -4.95
N LEU A 169 0.41 21.49 -4.36
CA LEU A 169 1.20 22.52 -3.69
C LEU A 169 1.68 23.61 -4.65
N HIS A 170 2.09 23.25 -5.88
CA HIS A 170 2.44 24.23 -6.90
C HIS A 170 1.25 25.09 -7.32
N LEU A 171 0.05 24.51 -7.41
CA LEU A 171 -1.16 25.25 -7.76
C LEU A 171 -1.60 26.19 -6.63
N ALA A 172 -1.49 25.76 -5.37
CA ALA A 172 -1.87 26.55 -4.20
C ALA A 172 -0.88 27.67 -3.86
N ALA A 173 0.36 27.61 -4.38
CA ALA A 173 1.40 28.62 -4.16
C ALA A 173 1.39 29.76 -5.19
N ARG A 174 0.44 29.76 -6.14
CA ARG A 174 0.21 30.82 -7.12
C ARG A 174 -0.90 31.75 -6.65
#